data_AF-A0A3D0PH69-F1
#
_entry.id   AF-A0A3D0PH69-F1
#
_cell.length_a   1.000
_cell.length_b   1.000
_cell.length_c   1.000
_cell.angle_alpha   90.00
_cell.angle_beta   90.00
_cell.angle_gamma   90.00
#
_symmetry.space_group_name_H-M   'P 1'
#
loop_
_entity.id
_entity.type
_entity.pdbx_description
1 polymer ?
#
loop_
_entity_poly.entity_id
_entity_poly.type
_entity_poly.pdbx_seq_one_letter_code
_entity_poly.pdbx_strand_id
1 'polypeptide(L)' 'DDAVSFINGLELASHLANVGDAKTLVIHPASTTHQQLNDDEQRSAGVTPTMVRVSVGIEHIDDIVADFSQALAGLS' A
#
# COMPACT_ATOMS: atom_id res chain seq x y z
N ASP A 1 9.00 8.20 1.89
CA ASP A 1 8.95 7.92 3.34
C ASP A 1 7.53 7.76 3.83
N ASP A 2 6.65 8.75 3.66
CA ASP A 2 5.27 8.70 4.17
C ASP A 2 4.47 7.46 3.72
N ALA A 3 4.59 7.02 2.47
CA ALA A 3 3.91 5.82 1.97
C ALA A 3 4.39 4.54 2.66
N VAL A 4 5.69 4.45 2.98
CA VAL A 4 6.27 3.30 3.69
C VAL A 4 5.88 3.36 5.16
N SER A 5 5.91 4.53 5.78
CA SER A 5 5.44 4.75 7.16
C SER A 5 3.95 4.39 7.30
N PHE A 6 3.13 4.78 6.32
CA PHE A 6 1.71 4.42 6.28
C PHE A 6 1.52 2.91 6.22
N ILE A 7 2.21 2.22 5.28
CA ILE A 7 2.11 0.76 5.15
C ILE A 7 2.54 0.04 6.43
N ASN A 8 3.60 0.52 7.08
CA ASN A 8 4.08 -0.04 8.34
C ASN A 8 3.14 0.21 9.52
N GLY A 9 2.28 1.23 9.43
CA GLY A 9 1.29 1.55 10.45
C GLY A 9 0.01 0.72 10.36
N LEU A 10 -0.22 -0.02 9.28
CA LEU A 10 -1.41 -0.85 9.12
C LEU A 10 -1.33 -2.10 10.01
N GLU A 11 -2.43 -2.41 10.68
CA GLU A 11 -2.57 -3.51 11.62
C GLU A 11 -3.42 -4.66 11.05
N LEU A 12 -4.33 -4.36 10.12
CA LEU A 12 -5.19 -5.35 9.44
C LEU A 12 -4.64 -5.72 8.06
N ALA A 13 -4.36 -4.71 7.23
CA ALA A 13 -3.89 -4.94 5.86
C ALA A 13 -2.48 -5.55 5.82
N SER A 14 -2.28 -6.54 4.95
CA SER A 14 -1.00 -7.25 4.83
C SER A 14 -0.11 -6.67 3.72
N HIS A 15 1.19 -6.48 4.00
CA HIS A 15 2.15 -6.04 3.00
C HIS A 15 2.61 -7.21 2.10
N LEU A 16 1.87 -7.51 1.04
CA LEU A 16 2.15 -8.62 0.10
C LEU A 16 1.86 -8.23 -1.35
N ALA A 17 2.72 -8.71 -2.27
CA ALA A 17 2.68 -8.31 -3.69
C ALA A 17 1.57 -8.94 -4.54
N ASN A 18 0.83 -9.92 -4.04
CA ASN A 18 -0.29 -10.56 -4.75
C ASN A 18 -1.55 -9.66 -4.81
N VAL A 19 -2.59 -10.15 -5.49
CA VAL A 19 -3.89 -9.49 -5.67
C VAL A 19 -5.01 -10.52 -5.59
N GLY A 20 -6.21 -10.09 -5.18
CA GLY A 20 -7.42 -10.94 -5.18
C GLY A 20 -7.50 -11.98 -4.06
N ASP A 21 -6.84 -11.73 -2.94
CA ASP A 21 -6.92 -12.56 -1.73
C ASP A 21 -8.19 -12.21 -0.92
N ALA A 22 -8.58 -13.08 0.01
CA ALA A 22 -9.62 -12.79 0.99
C ALA A 22 -9.17 -11.68 1.97
N LYS A 23 -7.85 -11.52 2.18
CA LYS A 23 -7.28 -10.43 2.97
C LYS A 23 -7.02 -9.18 2.14
N THR A 24 -7.16 -8.03 2.76
CA THR A 24 -6.73 -6.74 2.22
C THR A 24 -5.21 -6.67 2.16
N LEU A 25 -4.68 -6.34 0.97
CA LEU A 25 -3.25 -6.29 0.70
C LEU A 25 -2.82 -4.90 0.27
N VAL A 26 -1.64 -4.49 0.72
CA VAL A 26 -1.02 -3.21 0.33
C VAL A 26 0.40 -3.43 -0.14
N ILE A 27 0.87 -2.61 -1.08
CA ILE A 27 2.29 -2.51 -1.43
C ILE A 27 2.68 -1.08 -1.77
N HIS A 28 3.97 -0.80 -1.67
CA HIS A 28 4.61 0.37 -2.28
C HIS A 28 5.26 -0.04 -3.62
N PRO A 29 4.63 0.21 -4.79
CA PRO A 29 5.08 -0.37 -6.06
C PRO A 29 6.52 0.03 -6.43
N ALA A 30 6.92 1.27 -6.16
CA ALA A 30 8.24 1.79 -6.48
C ALA A 30 9.39 1.02 -5.81
N SER A 31 9.18 0.50 -4.59
CA SER A 31 10.18 -0.31 -3.87
C SER A 31 9.86 -1.80 -3.83
N THR A 32 8.89 -2.27 -4.63
CA THR A 32 8.50 -3.69 -4.67
C THR A 32 8.40 -4.18 -6.11
N THR A 33 7.22 -4.15 -6.71
CA THR A 33 6.93 -4.71 -8.03
C THR A 33 7.66 -4.00 -9.17
N HIS A 34 7.99 -2.71 -9.01
CA HIS A 34 8.66 -1.90 -10.03
C HIS A 34 10.09 -1.49 -9.61
N GLN A 35 10.66 -2.12 -8.58
CA GLN A 35 11.97 -1.77 -8.03
C GLN A 35 13.15 -1.92 -9.02
N GLN A 36 12.95 -2.69 -10.10
CA GLN A 36 13.97 -2.92 -11.15
C GLN A 36 14.03 -1.76 -12.16
N LEU A 37 13.01 -0.90 -12.19
CA LEU A 37 12.94 0.28 -13.06
C LEU A 37 13.59 1.47 -12.37
N ASN A 38 14.24 2.34 -13.15
CA ASN A 38 14.69 3.64 -12.64
C ASN A 38 13.52 4.61 -12.45
N ASP A 39 13.75 5.74 -11.78
CA ASP A 39 12.72 6.73 -11.45
C ASP A 39 11.91 7.23 -12.66
N ASP A 40 12.55 7.46 -13.80
CA ASP A 40 11.88 7.96 -15.01
C ASP A 40 11.04 6.87 -15.67
N GLU A 41 11.55 5.63 -15.68
CA GLU A 41 10.80 4.45 -16.14
C GLU A 41 9.58 4.19 -15.24
N GLN A 42 9.74 4.26 -13.92
CA GLN A 42 8.63 4.13 -12.97
C GLN A 42 7.55 5.18 -13.22
N ARG A 43 7.93 6.46 -13.36
CA ARG A 43 6.99 7.54 -13.67
C ARG A 43 6.29 7.31 -15.01
N SER A 44 7.01 6.85 -16.03
CA SER A 44 6.44 6.52 -17.35
C SER A 44 5.44 5.37 -17.29
N ALA A 45 5.63 4.42 -16.37
CA ALA A 45 4.70 3.33 -16.08
C ALA A 45 3.54 3.75 -15.15
N GLY A 46 3.48 5.02 -14.75
CA GLY A 46 2.44 5.57 -13.86
C GLY A 46 2.69 5.33 -12.38
N VAL A 47 3.88 4.86 -11.98
CA VAL A 47 4.26 4.63 -10.58
C VAL A 47 4.93 5.88 -10.01
N THR A 48 4.42 6.39 -8.89
CA THR A 48 5.03 7.49 -8.15
C THR A 48 5.74 6.99 -6.88
N PRO A 49 6.77 7.71 -6.37
CA PRO A 49 7.47 7.33 -5.13
C PRO A 49 6.62 7.36 -3.85
N THR A 50 5.39 7.87 -3.93
CA THR A 50 4.44 7.93 -2.80
C THR A 50 3.20 7.06 -3.04
N MET A 51 3.18 6.29 -4.14
CA MET A 51 2.04 5.46 -4.49
C MET A 51 1.89 4.28 -3.53
N VAL A 52 0.69 4.09 -3.01
CA VAL A 52 0.27 2.87 -2.33
C VAL A 52 -0.76 2.16 -3.20
N ARG A 53 -0.51 0.90 -3.53
CA ARG A 53 -1.49 0.05 -4.23
C ARG A 53 -2.24 -0.77 -3.20
N VAL A 54 -3.57 -0.73 -3.25
CA VAL A 54 -4.46 -1.49 -2.36
C VAL A 54 -5.24 -2.54 -3.17
N SER A 55 -5.17 -3.79 -2.75
CA SER A 55 -6.08 -4.86 -3.18
C SER A 55 -7.02 -5.15 -2.02
N VAL A 56 -8.23 -4.61 -2.07
CA VAL A 56 -9.23 -4.75 -1.00
C VAL A 56 -9.70 -6.21 -0.91
N GLY A 57 -9.66 -6.76 0.30
CA GLY A 57 -10.14 -8.11 0.60
C GLY A 57 -11.64 -8.15 0.86
N ILE A 58 -12.06 -9.15 1.64
CA ILE A 58 -13.48 -9.38 1.99
C ILE A 58 -13.74 -9.25 3.50
N GLU A 59 -12.83 -8.60 4.23
CA GLU A 59 -13.06 -8.27 5.64
C GLU A 59 -14.24 -7.30 5.82
N HIS A 60 -14.65 -7.10 7.08
CA HIS A 60 -15.70 -6.12 7.37
C HIS A 60 -15.22 -4.72 6.98
N ILE A 61 -16.05 -3.98 6.25
CA ILE A 61 -15.67 -2.67 5.70
C ILE A 61 -15.24 -1.67 6.78
N ASP A 62 -15.89 -1.68 7.94
CA ASP A 62 -15.56 -0.78 9.04
C ASP A 62 -14.17 -1.06 9.63
N ASP A 63 -13.72 -2.32 9.63
CA ASP A 63 -12.38 -2.68 10.12
C ASP A 63 -11.31 -2.18 9.15
N ILE A 64 -11.54 -2.30 7.83
CA ILE A 64 -10.63 -1.78 6.80
C ILE A 64 -10.55 -0.25 6.89
N VAL A 65 -11.69 0.42 7.04
CA VAL A 65 -11.73 1.89 7.18
C VAL A 65 -11.03 2.34 8.46
N ALA A 66 -11.25 1.64 9.58
CA ALA A 66 -10.59 1.94 10.84
C ALA A 66 -9.06 1.77 10.76
N ASP A 67 -8.59 0.69 10.14
CA ASP A 67 -7.16 0.42 9.95
C ASP A 67 -6.48 1.51 9.12
N PHE A 68 -7.08 1.89 8.00
CA PHE A 68 -6.54 2.96 7.15
C PHE A 68 -6.60 4.33 7.84
N SER A 69 -7.68 4.61 8.56
CA SER A 69 -7.84 5.88 9.27
C SER A 69 -6.80 6.04 10.38
N GLN A 70 -6.55 4.98 11.17
CA GLN A 70 -5.56 5.05 12.24
C GLN A 70 -4.14 5.17 11.67
N ALA A 71 -3.81 4.41 10.61
CA ALA A 71 -2.49 4.46 9.98
C ALA A 71 -2.22 5.84 9.35
N LEU A 72 -3.22 6.47 8.73
CA LEU A 72 -3.11 7.84 8.20
C LEU A 72 -2.95 8.88 9.31
N ALA A 73 -3.70 8.75 10.41
CA ALA A 73 -3.60 9.68 11.54
C ALA A 73 -2.24 9.60 12.27
N GLY A 74 -1.54 8.46 12.17
CA GLY A 74 -0.20 8.26 12.72
C GLY A 74 0.93 8.88 11.89
N LEU A 75 0.65 9.41 10.69
CA LEU A 75 1.63 10.14 9.88
C LEU A 75 1.80 11.56 10.46
N SER A 76 2.98 11.85 11.01
CA SER A 76 3.35 13.15 11.57
C SER A 76 4.07 14.05 10.57
#